data_AF-A0A9D7M1U6-F1
#
_entry.id   AF-A0A9D7M1U6-F1
#
_cell.length_a   1.000
_cell.length_b   1.000
_cell.length_c   1.000
_cell.angle_alpha   90.00
_cell.angle_beta   90.00
_cell.angle_gamma   90.00
#
_symmetry.space_group_name_H-M   'P 1'
#
loop_
_entity.id
_entity.type
_entity.pdbx_description
1 polymer ?
#
loop_
_entity_poly.entity_id
_entity_poly.type
_entity_poly.pdbx_seq_one_letter_code
_entity_poly.pdbx_strand_id
1 'polypeptide(L)'
;MGGTSRSKISGDKTENSNGIEDYWIVKTDSIGNIKWQNTIGGVGVDAFRSVIQTADMGYLLGGWSDSNISGDKSEDSLGGVDFG
;
A
#
# COMPACT_ATOMS: atom_id res chain seq x y z
N MET A 1 -9.42 -1.83 4.32
CA MET A 1 -8.41 -2.57 5.11
C MET A 1 -7.08 -2.47 4.37
N GLY A 2 -5.95 -2.59 5.06
CA GLY A 2 -4.63 -2.55 4.44
C GLY A 2 -3.70 -3.58 5.08
N GLY A 3 -2.71 -4.03 4.33
CA GLY A 3 -1.70 -4.98 4.77
C GLY A 3 -0.53 -4.98 3.80
N THR A 4 0.44 -5.84 4.03
CA THR A 4 1.61 -5.95 3.15
C THR A 4 1.52 -7.18 2.25
N SER A 5 2.02 -7.08 1.02
CA SER A 5 1.92 -8.12 0.00
C SER A 5 3.20 -8.20 -0.84
N ARG A 6 3.68 -9.42 -1.06
CA ARG A 6 4.83 -9.72 -1.94
C ARG A 6 4.42 -10.31 -3.29
N SER A 7 3.12 -10.45 -3.52
CA SER A 7 2.59 -11.29 -4.59
C SER A 7 2.32 -10.50 -5.86
N LYS A 8 2.62 -11.14 -6.99
CA LYS A 8 2.09 -10.77 -8.31
C LYS A 8 0.56 -10.96 -8.35
N ILE A 9 -0.05 -10.51 -9.44
CA ILE A 9 -1.48 -10.69 -9.72
C ILE A 9 -1.86 -12.17 -9.53
N SER A 10 -2.76 -12.44 -8.59
CA SER A 10 -3.34 -13.77 -8.34
C SER A 10 -4.56 -13.65 -7.42
N GLY A 11 -5.56 -14.51 -7.61
CA GLY A 11 -6.81 -14.48 -6.85
C GLY A 11 -7.54 -13.14 -7.04
N ASP A 12 -7.85 -12.48 -5.93
CA ASP A 12 -8.51 -11.17 -5.94
C ASP A 12 -7.57 -10.02 -6.31
N LYS A 13 -6.24 -10.20 -6.26
CA LYS A 13 -5.28 -9.11 -6.46
C LYS A 13 -5.14 -8.77 -7.94
N THR A 14 -5.40 -7.50 -8.31
CA THR A 14 -5.38 -7.03 -9.71
C THR A 14 -4.11 -6.30 -10.14
N GLU A 15 -3.20 -6.03 -9.22
CA GLU A 15 -1.94 -5.32 -9.48
C GLU A 15 -0.74 -6.15 -9.05
N ASN A 16 0.39 -5.97 -9.71
CA ASN A 16 1.64 -6.61 -9.30
C ASN A 16 2.26 -5.85 -8.12
N SER A 17 3.07 -6.55 -7.34
CA SER A 17 4.09 -5.89 -6.52
C SER A 17 5.02 -5.04 -7.40
N ASN A 18 5.36 -3.85 -6.92
CA ASN A 18 6.40 -3.00 -7.49
C ASN A 18 7.80 -3.46 -7.03
N GLY A 19 7.88 -4.22 -5.94
CA GLY A 19 9.14 -4.67 -5.35
C GLY A 19 9.07 -6.01 -4.65
N ILE A 20 9.79 -6.11 -3.53
CA ILE A 20 9.86 -7.32 -2.69
C ILE A 20 8.59 -7.45 -1.87
N GLU A 21 8.11 -6.34 -1.33
CA GLU A 21 6.96 -6.29 -0.44
C GLU A 21 6.35 -4.89 -0.50
N ASP A 22 5.07 -4.79 -0.82
CA ASP A 22 4.35 -3.53 -1.03
C ASP A 22 3.10 -3.44 -0.17
N TYR A 23 2.59 -2.23 0.07
CA TYR A 23 1.26 -2.07 0.66
C TYR A 23 0.22 -2.60 -0.33
N TRP A 24 -0.76 -3.33 0.18
CA TRP A 24 -1.96 -3.69 -0.54
C TRP A 24 -3.18 -3.18 0.23
N ILE A 25 -3.92 -2.26 -0.38
CA ILE A 25 -5.05 -1.59 0.23
C ILE A 25 -6.30 -1.99 -0.53
N VAL A 26 -7.30 -2.43 0.23
CA VAL A 26 -8.58 -2.91 -0.31
C VAL A 26 -9.71 -2.13 0.33
N LYS A 27 -10.54 -1.51 -0.50
CA LYS A 27 -11.82 -0.95 -0.08
C LYS A 27 -12.92 -1.91 -0.48
N THR A 28 -13.72 -2.32 0.51
CA THR A 28 -14.89 -3.17 0.29
C THR A 28 -16.20 -2.42 0.51
N ASP A 29 -17.30 -2.96 0.01
CA ASP A 29 -18.65 -2.59 0.45
C ASP A 29 -19.03 -3.27 1.79
N SER A 30 -20.26 -3.05 2.24
CA SER A 30 -20.77 -3.60 3.51
C SER A 30 -20.96 -5.12 3.50
N ILE A 31 -20.92 -5.76 2.34
CA ILE A 31 -21.07 -7.21 2.18
C ILE A 31 -19.75 -7.91 1.79
N GLY A 32 -18.65 -7.16 1.69
CA GLY A 32 -17.31 -7.68 1.46
C GLY A 32 -16.84 -7.65 0.01
N ASN A 33 -17.61 -7.11 -0.94
CA ASN A 33 -17.15 -6.99 -2.32
C ASN A 33 -16.11 -5.89 -2.45
N ILE A 34 -15.05 -6.13 -3.21
CA ILE A 34 -14.02 -5.14 -3.50
C ILE A 34 -14.61 -4.04 -4.39
N LYS A 35 -14.61 -2.79 -3.89
CA LYS A 35 -14.93 -1.59 -4.67
C LYS A 35 -13.73 -1.10 -5.46
N TRP A 36 -12.56 -1.13 -4.82
CA TRP A 36 -11.26 -0.87 -5.45
C TRP A 36 -10.15 -1.47 -4.59
N GLN A 37 -9.01 -1.69 -5.22
CA GLN A 37 -7.77 -2.07 -4.57
C GLN A 37 -6.59 -1.36 -5.24
N ASN A 38 -5.52 -1.11 -4.50
CA ASN A 38 -4.28 -0.58 -5.04
C ASN A 38 -3.08 -1.23 -4.34
N THR A 39 -2.00 -1.42 -5.08
CA THR A 39 -0.66 -1.73 -4.59
C THR A 39 0.12 -0.43 -4.54
N ILE A 40 0.74 -0.13 -3.40
CA ILE A 40 1.52 1.10 -3.20
C ILE A 40 2.86 0.71 -2.60
N GLY A 41 3.94 1.09 -3.26
CA GLY A 41 5.29 0.80 -2.79
C GLY A 41 6.34 0.97 -3.89
N GLY A 42 7.59 0.82 -3.50
CA GLY A 42 8.75 0.91 -4.39
C GLY A 42 9.38 -0.46 -4.66
N VAL A 43 10.58 -0.48 -5.21
CA VAL A 43 11.27 -1.73 -5.55
C VAL A 43 11.75 -2.54 -4.33
N GLY A 44 11.74 -1.94 -3.13
CA GLY A 44 12.23 -2.50 -1.88
C GLY A 44 11.14 -3.17 -1.04
N VAL A 45 11.22 -2.96 0.28
CA VAL A 45 10.25 -3.43 1.26
C VAL A 45 9.49 -2.24 1.81
N ASP A 46 8.18 -2.27 1.65
CA ASP A 46 7.20 -1.30 2.14
C ASP A 46 6.24 -2.04 3.08
N ALA A 47 6.48 -1.98 4.39
CA ALA A 47 5.70 -2.66 5.44
C ALA A 47 4.54 -1.81 6.00
N PHE A 48 3.30 -2.26 5.75
CA PHE A 48 2.09 -1.55 6.16
C PHE A 48 1.92 -1.54 7.67
N ARG A 49 1.55 -0.39 8.26
CA ARG A 49 1.31 -0.29 9.72
C ARG A 49 -0.10 0.14 10.07
N SER A 50 -0.64 1.14 9.39
CA SER A 50 -1.97 1.67 9.71
C SER A 50 -2.59 2.36 8.50
N VAL A 51 -3.91 2.27 8.41
CA VAL A 51 -4.72 3.10 7.52
C VAL A 51 -5.74 3.84 8.36
N ILE A 52 -5.85 5.15 8.17
CA ILE A 52 -6.87 5.97 8.80
C ILE A 52 -7.70 6.58 7.68
N GLN A 53 -9.01 6.39 7.73
CA GLN A 53 -9.92 7.10 6.84
C GLN A 53 -10.06 8.55 7.33
N THR A 54 -9.86 9.51 6.45
CA THR A 54 -10.00 10.93 6.77
C THR A 54 -11.46 11.39 6.63
N ALA A 55 -11.79 12.52 7.26
CA ALA A 55 -13.16 13.05 7.30
C ALA A 55 -13.70 13.45 5.92
N ASP A 56 -12.82 13.72 4.96
CA ASP A 56 -13.12 14.00 3.55
C ASP A 56 -13.27 12.71 2.71
N MET A 57 -13.36 11.55 3.35
CA MET A 57 -13.43 10.22 2.72
C MET A 57 -12.13 9.76 2.02
N GLY A 58 -11.03 10.46 2.21
CA GLY A 58 -9.68 10.01 1.85
C GLY A 58 -9.12 8.95 2.81
N TYR A 59 -7.86 8.57 2.58
CA TYR A 59 -7.13 7.61 3.41
C TYR A 59 -5.71 8.09 3.62
N LEU A 60 -5.26 8.10 4.88
CA LEU A 60 -3.86 8.27 5.28
C LEU A 60 -3.25 6.91 5.57
N LEU A 61 -2.04 6.69 5.07
CA LEU A 61 -1.34 5.41 5.11
C LEU A 61 -0.01 5.61 5.84
N GLY A 62 0.10 4.96 6.99
CA GLY A 62 1.35 4.92 7.74
C GLY A 62 2.03 3.58 7.59
N GLY A 63 3.34 3.59 7.37
CA GLY A 63 4.13 2.37 7.36
C GLY A 63 5.63 2.64 7.31
N TRP A 64 6.39 1.59 7.08
CA TRP A 64 7.84 1.69 6.93
C TRP A 64 8.22 1.34 5.51
N SER A 65 9.13 2.09 4.92
CA SER A 65 9.64 1.84 3.59
C SER A 65 11.16 1.88 3.61
N ASP A 66 11.81 0.93 2.97
CA ASP A 66 13.25 0.96 2.64
C ASP A 66 13.49 1.27 1.16
N SER A 67 12.44 1.69 0.45
CA SER A 67 12.50 1.95 -0.98
C SER A 67 12.96 3.39 -1.24
N ASN A 68 13.98 3.57 -2.08
CA ASN A 68 14.27 4.85 -2.75
C ASN A 68 13.14 5.19 -3.74
N ILE A 69 13.16 6.39 -4.35
CA ILE A 69 12.19 6.81 -5.39
C ILE A 69 12.05 5.73 -6.45
N SER A 70 10.87 5.08 -6.47
CA SER A 70 10.50 4.03 -7.41
C SER A 70 9.02 3.66 -7.25
N GLY A 71 8.42 3.09 -8.29
CA GLY A 71 6.99 2.76 -8.29
C GLY A 71 6.15 4.00 -8.03
N ASP A 72 5.38 3.98 -6.96
CA ASP A 72 4.49 5.07 -6.55
C ASP A 72 5.14 6.08 -5.59
N LYS A 73 6.39 5.85 -5.16
CA LYS A 73 7.11 6.77 -4.28
C LYS A 73 7.67 7.94 -5.08
N SER A 74 7.25 9.16 -4.74
CA SER A 74 7.77 10.41 -5.29
C SER A 74 8.92 11.01 -4.49
N GLU A 75 9.24 10.45 -3.32
CA GLU A 75 10.29 10.89 -2.42
C GLU A 75 11.12 9.68 -1.93
N ASP A 76 12.41 9.89 -1.65
CA ASP A 76 13.29 8.84 -1.14
C ASP A 76 12.90 8.48 0.31
N SER A 77 13.01 7.20 0.67
CA SER A 77 12.89 6.81 2.07
C SER A 77 13.98 7.50 2.90
N LEU A 78 13.55 8.23 3.95
CA LEU A 78 14.46 8.86 4.90
C LEU A 78 14.85 7.91 6.05
N GLY A 79 14.58 6.61 5.93
CA GLY A 79 15.00 5.59 6.89
C GLY A 79 14.19 5.53 8.20
N GLY A 80 13.00 6.13 8.24
CA GLY A 80 12.09 6.11 9.39
C GLY A 80 10.65 6.23 8.93
N VAL A 81 9.73 5.65 9.71
CA VAL A 81 8.26 5.58 9.47
C VAL A 81 7.75 6.72 8.57
N ASP A 82 7.43 6.39 7.32
CA ASP A 82 6.84 7.33 6.37
C ASP A 82 5.34 7.40 6.67
N PHE A 83 4.83 8.61 6.94
CA PHE A 83 3.41 8.90 6.94
C PHE A 83 3.08 9.54 5.59
N GLY A 84 2.40 8.78 4.72
CA GLY A 84 1.90 9.24 3.41
C GLY A 84 0.39 9.45 3.42
#